data_AF-A0A9X7ZVB4-F1
#
_entry.id   AF-A0A9X7ZVB4-F1
#
_cell.length_a   1.000
_cell.length_b   1.000
_cell.length_c   1.000
_cell.angle_alpha   90.00
_cell.angle_beta   90.00
_cell.angle_gamma   90.00
#
_symmetry.space_group_name_H-M   'P 1'
#
loop_
_entity.id
_entity.type
_entity.pdbx_description
1 polymer ?
#
loop_
_entity_poly.entity_id
_entity_poly.type
_entity_poly.pdbx_seq_one_letter_code
_entity_poly.pdbx_strand_id
1 'polypeptide(L)'
;MQIMADVGGIPGKNCRGFCEYCYFKKVTQKKVLGCKNCPPGQIGCPHCTTDTNMTRDYFPPYQVLSSLQTNIFQTRLPKDTLVNITGDGDVSCYPHLLELTKGIHDMGLPIHLGYTSGKGIDDVSTVDKLINNGVIETTYTAFSTDAKLREKWMHDPTADVSIQALKRFCESCDVHAASIIIPGVNDGDILAKTCADLESWGAKALILMRFANTANQGLILNNGPIIPGIKEQTLTEFENLVRETAKNYNLRVTGTPVCDPETDAPYALSKDKNKEYLEILTPVRAEATIVTSKISAPYIEKILENLNAADYVNVVSTSQEIACLITEHDLREIDLNEVKDTVIIPGRCYVHDLVAEKIFRSDGKFRLIHRGPDMLTADGEMSGTLSKNDVLKQELMAFEDLIELINYMGVHI
;
A
#
# COMPACT_ATOMS: atom_id res chain seq x y z
N MET A 1 -15.24 11.27 -3.64
CA MET A 1 -13.95 11.71 -4.25
C MET A 1 -13.09 12.29 -3.14
N GLN A 2 -11.77 12.09 -3.15
CA GLN A 2 -10.85 12.72 -2.19
C GLN A 2 -9.91 13.70 -2.89
N ILE A 3 -9.56 14.78 -2.21
CA ILE A 3 -8.49 15.71 -2.59
C ILE A 3 -7.42 15.71 -1.49
N MET A 4 -6.15 15.60 -1.88
CA MET A 4 -5.06 15.48 -0.92
C MET A 4 -4.62 16.84 -0.38
N ALA A 5 -4.42 16.90 0.92
CA ALA A 5 -3.68 17.94 1.62
C ALA A 5 -2.42 17.31 2.22
N ASP A 6 -1.34 17.31 1.45
CA ASP A 6 -0.03 16.75 1.86
C ASP A 6 0.63 17.68 2.89
N VAL A 7 0.81 17.20 4.11
CA VAL A 7 1.50 17.93 5.18
C VAL A 7 2.99 17.65 5.22
N GLY A 8 3.52 16.72 4.41
CA GLY A 8 4.90 16.26 4.47
C GLY A 8 5.16 15.38 5.70
N GLY A 9 6.41 15.35 6.15
CA GLY A 9 6.87 14.62 7.33
C GLY A 9 8.07 13.71 7.07
N ILE A 10 8.81 13.43 8.13
CA ILE A 10 9.95 12.53 8.11
C ILE A 10 9.66 11.40 9.12
N PRO A 11 9.62 10.13 8.69
CA PRO A 11 9.42 9.00 9.58
C PRO A 11 10.35 9.03 10.80
N GLY A 12 9.81 8.68 11.95
CA GLY A 12 10.53 8.74 13.24
C GLY A 12 10.61 10.14 13.81
N LYS A 13 11.10 11.13 13.06
CA LYS A 13 11.16 12.54 13.53
C LYS A 13 9.76 13.11 13.76
N ASN A 14 8.90 13.00 12.76
CA ASN A 14 7.54 13.52 12.75
C ASN A 14 6.51 12.45 13.17
N CYS A 15 6.92 11.48 13.98
CA CYS A 15 6.07 10.42 14.51
C CYS A 15 6.24 10.23 16.03
N ARG A 16 6.93 11.17 16.70
CA ARG A 16 7.41 11.06 18.09
C ARG A 16 8.24 9.80 18.35
N GLY A 17 9.09 9.43 17.39
CA GLY A 17 9.93 8.24 17.44
C GLY A 17 9.45 7.12 16.52
N PHE A 18 10.39 6.23 16.17
CA PHE A 18 10.09 5.03 15.38
C PHE A 18 9.39 3.99 16.25
N CYS A 19 8.37 3.30 15.74
CA CYS A 19 7.91 2.05 16.34
C CYS A 19 9.00 0.96 16.28
N GLU A 20 8.92 -0.06 17.13
CA GLU A 20 9.85 -1.19 17.13
C GLU A 20 9.89 -1.92 15.78
N TYR A 21 8.74 -1.99 15.11
CA TYR A 21 8.54 -2.61 13.81
C TYR A 21 8.67 -1.62 12.63
N CYS A 22 9.12 -0.39 12.86
CA CYS A 22 9.22 0.60 11.79
C CYS A 22 10.38 0.27 10.84
N TYR A 23 10.08 0.10 9.56
CA TYR A 23 11.08 -0.22 8.53
C TYR A 23 12.11 0.89 8.30
N PHE A 24 11.74 2.14 8.55
CA PHE A 24 12.65 3.29 8.44
C PHE A 24 13.71 3.36 9.53
N LYS A 25 13.49 2.71 10.68
CA LYS A 25 14.36 2.79 11.86
C LYS A 25 15.82 2.42 11.55
N LYS A 26 16.02 1.54 10.56
CA LYS A 26 17.34 1.01 10.18
C LYS A 26 17.86 1.53 8.84
N VAL A 27 17.13 2.44 8.18
CA VAL A 27 17.58 3.07 6.94
C VAL A 27 18.73 4.02 7.25
N THR A 28 19.94 3.66 6.81
CA THR A 28 21.16 4.46 7.03
C THR A 28 21.73 5.04 5.74
N GLN A 29 21.41 4.46 4.58
CA GLN A 29 21.94 4.87 3.29
C GLN A 29 20.82 5.29 2.33
N LYS A 30 21.04 6.42 1.66
CA LYS A 30 20.19 6.88 0.56
C LYS A 30 20.67 6.22 -0.72
N LYS A 31 20.02 5.12 -1.13
CA LYS A 31 20.30 4.46 -2.41
C LYS A 31 19.26 4.87 -3.43
N VAL A 32 19.73 5.37 -4.58
CA VAL A 32 18.86 5.69 -5.72
C VAL A 32 18.77 4.44 -6.59
N LEU A 33 17.65 3.71 -6.50
CA LEU A 33 17.43 2.45 -7.22
C LEU A 33 17.01 2.65 -8.69
N GLY A 34 16.44 3.81 -9.02
CA GLY A 34 15.81 4.10 -10.30
C GLY A 34 14.32 3.74 -10.32
N CYS A 35 13.57 4.30 -11.26
CA CYS A 35 12.15 4.00 -11.49
C CYS A 35 11.73 4.48 -12.89
N LYS A 36 10.46 4.25 -13.26
CA LYS A 36 9.86 4.70 -14.53
C LYS A 36 9.94 6.20 -14.81
N ASN A 37 10.09 7.04 -13.78
CA ASN A 37 10.13 8.50 -13.91
C ASN A 37 11.57 9.03 -14.14
N CYS A 38 12.57 8.15 -14.19
CA CYS A 38 13.94 8.54 -14.45
C CYS A 38 14.12 9.00 -15.90
N PRO A 39 14.85 10.11 -16.15
CA PRO A 39 15.15 10.54 -17.50
C PRO A 39 15.96 9.50 -18.28
N PRO A 40 15.83 9.44 -19.62
CA PRO A 40 16.68 8.58 -20.45
C PRO A 40 18.16 8.85 -20.19
N GLY A 41 18.92 7.82 -19.83
CA GLY A 41 20.37 7.94 -19.57
C GLY A 41 20.77 8.29 -18.14
N GLN A 42 19.83 8.56 -17.24
CA GLN A 42 20.13 8.99 -15.86
C GLN A 42 19.34 8.20 -14.83
N ILE A 43 20.06 7.46 -13.98
CA ILE A 43 19.45 6.80 -12.81
C ILE A 43 19.20 7.85 -11.73
N GLY A 44 17.92 8.07 -11.41
CA GLY A 44 17.46 8.98 -10.38
C GLY A 44 16.64 10.15 -10.91
N CYS A 45 15.47 10.34 -10.32
CA CYS A 45 14.57 11.48 -10.53
C CYS A 45 14.12 12.05 -9.17
N PRO A 46 13.37 13.17 -9.13
CA PRO A 46 12.78 13.68 -7.88
C PRO A 46 11.99 12.61 -7.11
N HIS A 47 11.24 11.76 -7.81
CA HIS A 47 10.54 10.63 -7.16
C HIS A 47 11.50 9.65 -6.47
N CYS A 48 12.63 9.29 -7.10
CA CYS A 48 13.64 8.41 -6.50
C CYS A 48 14.52 9.06 -5.42
N THR A 49 14.42 10.37 -5.21
CA THR A 49 15.34 11.11 -4.33
C THR A 49 14.65 11.88 -3.23
N THR A 50 13.38 12.23 -3.41
CA THR A 50 12.55 12.99 -2.47
C THR A 50 11.46 12.11 -1.87
N ASP A 51 10.67 11.43 -2.71
CA ASP A 51 9.52 10.62 -2.26
C ASP A 51 10.00 9.31 -1.61
N THR A 52 11.01 8.66 -2.19
CA THR A 52 11.58 7.43 -1.62
C THR A 52 12.52 7.65 -0.44
N ASN A 53 13.04 8.88 -0.26
CA ASN A 53 13.96 9.20 0.84
C ASN A 53 13.30 10.00 1.97
N MET A 54 12.03 10.40 1.81
CA MET A 54 11.16 11.04 2.81
C MET A 54 11.88 12.09 3.64
N THR A 55 12.40 13.10 2.93
CA THR A 55 13.22 14.18 3.51
C THR A 55 12.46 15.48 3.73
N ARG A 56 11.17 15.51 3.36
CA ARG A 56 10.33 16.70 3.43
C ARG A 56 9.78 16.79 4.85
N ASP A 57 10.28 17.73 5.64
CA ASP A 57 9.67 17.99 6.96
C ASP A 57 8.24 18.53 6.78
N TYR A 58 7.52 18.66 7.89
CA TYR A 58 6.18 19.22 7.85
C TYR A 58 6.13 20.60 7.21
N PHE A 59 5.21 20.78 6.27
CA PHE A 59 4.97 22.07 5.65
C PHE A 59 4.19 22.98 6.61
N PRO A 60 4.45 24.31 6.59
CA PRO A 60 3.61 25.25 7.30
C PRO A 60 2.14 25.20 6.85
N PRO A 61 1.17 25.47 7.74
CA PRO A 61 -0.26 25.33 7.43
C PRO A 61 -0.71 26.20 6.26
N TYR A 62 -0.18 27.42 6.12
CA TYR A 62 -0.51 28.31 5.00
C TYR A 62 -0.10 27.72 3.64
N GLN A 63 1.01 26.97 3.59
CA GLN A 63 1.49 26.36 2.35
C GLN A 63 0.58 25.21 1.94
N VAL A 64 0.17 24.37 2.91
CA VAL A 64 -0.78 23.28 2.69
C VAL A 64 -2.13 23.82 2.22
N LEU A 65 -2.68 24.83 2.92
CA LEU A 65 -3.94 25.48 2.57
C LEU A 65 -3.88 26.15 1.19
N SER A 66 -2.80 26.87 0.86
CA SER A 66 -2.64 27.49 -0.46
C SER A 66 -2.57 26.47 -1.59
N SER A 67 -1.90 25.33 -1.34
CA SER A 67 -1.80 24.24 -2.31
C SER A 67 -3.15 23.57 -2.52
N LEU A 68 -3.87 23.30 -1.43
CA LEU A 68 -5.23 22.76 -1.45
C LEU A 68 -6.18 23.69 -2.20
N GLN A 69 -6.18 24.99 -1.90
CA GLN A 69 -6.99 25.98 -2.61
C GLN A 69 -6.69 25.98 -4.10
N THR A 70 -5.42 25.97 -4.49
CA THR A 70 -5.01 25.91 -5.90
C THR A 70 -5.58 24.66 -6.58
N ASN A 71 -5.45 23.49 -5.95
CA ASN A 71 -5.99 22.23 -6.48
C ASN A 71 -7.52 22.26 -6.60
N ILE A 72 -8.22 22.87 -5.63
CA ILE A 72 -9.67 23.08 -5.67
C ILE A 72 -10.07 24.01 -6.82
N PHE A 73 -9.36 25.11 -7.04
CA PHE A 73 -9.66 26.04 -8.14
C PHE A 73 -9.42 25.40 -9.51
N GLN A 74 -8.40 24.56 -9.63
CA GLN A 74 -8.04 23.90 -10.89
C GLN A 74 -8.93 22.71 -11.23
N THR A 75 -9.66 22.17 -10.24
CA THR A 75 -10.47 20.96 -10.39
C THR A 75 -11.94 21.26 -10.17
N ARG A 76 -12.85 20.82 -11.07
CA ARG A 76 -14.29 20.86 -10.78
C ARG A 76 -14.62 19.79 -9.74
N LEU A 77 -14.59 20.16 -8.47
CA LEU A 77 -14.83 19.22 -7.37
C LEU A 77 -16.33 19.02 -7.11
N PRO A 78 -16.78 17.76 -6.95
CA PRO A 78 -18.08 17.44 -6.38
C PRO A 78 -18.26 18.05 -4.98
N LYS A 79 -19.51 18.34 -4.59
CA LYS A 79 -19.83 18.94 -3.28
C LYS A 79 -19.46 18.06 -2.09
N ASP A 80 -19.39 16.76 -2.29
CA ASP A 80 -19.06 15.71 -1.32
C ASP A 80 -17.56 15.36 -1.32
N THR A 81 -16.70 16.22 -1.89
CA THR A 81 -15.26 15.98 -1.89
C THR A 81 -14.70 16.07 -0.47
N LEU A 82 -14.00 15.01 -0.07
CA LEU A 82 -13.35 14.91 1.23
C LEU A 82 -11.89 15.35 1.13
N VAL A 83 -11.46 16.22 2.03
CA VAL A 83 -10.04 16.61 2.12
C VAL A 83 -9.30 15.57 2.94
N ASN A 84 -8.45 14.80 2.28
CA ASN A 84 -7.58 13.82 2.93
C ASN A 84 -6.28 14.50 3.38
N ILE A 85 -6.17 14.80 4.67
CA ILE A 85 -4.93 15.29 5.28
C ILE A 85 -4.02 14.09 5.49
N THR A 86 -2.92 14.05 4.75
CA THR A 86 -1.99 12.92 4.72
C THR A 86 -0.55 13.41 4.64
N GLY A 87 0.40 12.54 4.94
CA GLY A 87 1.82 12.86 4.86
C GLY A 87 2.70 11.66 5.15
N ASP A 88 4.00 11.89 5.01
CA ASP A 88 5.07 10.94 5.25
C ASP A 88 5.29 10.69 6.77
N GLY A 89 4.80 11.59 7.62
CA GLY A 89 4.78 11.48 9.08
C GLY A 89 3.38 11.21 9.64
N ASP A 90 3.26 11.08 10.97
CA ASP A 90 1.96 10.85 11.62
C ASP A 90 1.16 12.15 11.67
N VAL A 91 -0.03 12.21 11.08
CA VAL A 91 -0.81 13.46 11.04
C VAL A 91 -1.14 13.99 12.43
N SER A 92 -1.32 13.13 13.45
CA SER A 92 -1.52 13.58 14.83
C SER A 92 -0.32 14.33 15.41
N CYS A 93 0.89 14.08 14.90
CA CYS A 93 2.11 14.75 15.32
C CYS A 93 2.34 16.09 14.59
N TYR A 94 1.49 16.44 13.63
CA TYR A 94 1.58 17.72 12.93
C TYR A 94 1.27 18.89 13.88
N PRO A 95 2.23 19.80 14.18
CA PRO A 95 2.08 20.80 15.23
C PRO A 95 0.89 21.76 15.04
N HIS A 96 0.50 21.97 13.78
CA HIS A 96 -0.56 22.90 13.38
C HIS A 96 -1.84 22.18 12.94
N LEU A 97 -2.09 20.95 13.40
CA LEU A 97 -3.24 20.17 12.94
C LEU A 97 -4.59 20.85 13.21
N LEU A 98 -4.77 21.44 14.39
CA LEU A 98 -6.01 22.17 14.71
C LEU A 98 -6.18 23.43 13.87
N GLU A 99 -5.09 24.13 13.56
CA GLU A 99 -5.10 25.31 12.70
C GLU A 99 -5.45 24.93 11.25
N LEU A 100 -4.82 23.88 10.73
CA LEU A 100 -5.06 23.37 9.38
C LEU A 100 -6.50 22.87 9.22
N THR A 101 -6.98 22.04 10.16
CA THR A 101 -8.36 21.54 10.12
C THR A 101 -9.36 22.67 10.24
N LYS A 102 -9.09 23.69 11.06
CA LYS A 102 -9.94 24.89 11.13
C LYS A 102 -9.96 25.67 9.81
N GLY A 103 -8.81 25.85 9.17
CA GLY A 103 -8.72 26.50 7.85
C GLY A 103 -9.51 25.77 6.78
N ILE A 104 -9.46 24.43 6.76
CA ILE A 104 -10.25 23.59 5.83
C ILE A 104 -11.75 23.66 6.16
N HIS A 105 -12.10 23.63 7.46
CA HIS A 105 -13.47 23.79 7.91
C HIS A 105 -14.10 25.10 7.44
N ASP A 106 -13.35 26.20 7.53
CA ASP A 106 -13.82 27.52 7.09
C ASP A 106 -14.02 27.60 5.57
N MET A 107 -13.41 26.68 4.80
CA MET A 107 -13.68 26.47 3.37
C MET A 107 -14.95 25.63 3.11
N GLY A 108 -15.58 25.09 4.16
CA GLY A 108 -16.82 24.30 4.08
C GLY A 108 -16.63 22.86 3.60
N LEU A 109 -15.42 22.31 3.73
CA LEU A 109 -15.10 20.97 3.25
C LEU A 109 -14.98 19.96 4.41
N PRO A 110 -15.52 18.74 4.27
CA PRO A 110 -15.30 17.68 5.24
C PRO A 110 -13.86 17.17 5.19
N ILE A 111 -13.39 16.61 6.31
CA ILE A 111 -12.00 16.21 6.49
C ILE A 111 -11.89 14.72 6.83
N HIS A 112 -10.92 14.08 6.17
CA HIS A 112 -10.38 12.77 6.52
C HIS A 112 -8.95 12.92 7.02
N LEU A 113 -8.64 12.30 8.16
CA LEU A 113 -7.26 12.13 8.60
C LEU A 113 -6.70 10.84 7.99
N GLY A 114 -5.86 10.97 6.96
CA GLY A 114 -5.40 9.85 6.12
C GLY A 114 -4.44 8.89 6.79
N TYR A 115 -3.72 9.33 7.82
CA TYR A 115 -2.88 8.47 8.64
C TYR A 115 -2.61 9.11 10.02
N THR A 116 -3.13 8.49 11.08
CA THR A 116 -2.77 8.85 12.46
C THR A 116 -2.52 7.60 13.29
N SER A 117 -1.55 7.65 14.20
CA SER A 117 -1.44 6.64 15.26
C SER A 117 -1.94 7.16 16.61
N GLY A 118 -2.23 8.45 16.73
CA GLY A 118 -2.65 9.09 17.98
C GLY A 118 -1.52 9.53 18.89
N LYS A 119 -0.27 9.13 18.64
CA LYS A 119 0.88 9.50 19.48
C LYS A 119 1.04 11.00 19.68
N GLY A 120 0.58 11.81 18.73
CA GLY A 120 0.63 13.27 18.81
C GLY A 120 -0.51 13.90 19.62
N ILE A 121 -1.46 13.10 20.11
CA ILE A 121 -2.59 13.54 20.92
C ILE A 121 -2.25 13.36 22.40
N ASP A 122 -2.01 14.47 23.08
CA ASP A 122 -1.73 14.49 24.52
C ASP A 122 -2.98 14.64 25.39
N ASP A 123 -4.09 15.07 24.79
CA ASP A 123 -5.37 15.27 25.46
C ASP A 123 -6.52 14.87 24.53
N VAL A 124 -7.43 14.02 25.01
CA VAL A 124 -8.60 13.52 24.29
C VAL A 124 -9.50 14.67 23.83
N SER A 125 -9.52 15.83 24.53
CA SER A 125 -10.28 17.00 24.09
C SER A 125 -9.83 17.54 22.72
N THR A 126 -8.63 17.19 22.27
CA THR A 126 -8.14 17.49 20.92
C THR A 126 -9.01 16.81 19.86
N VAL A 127 -9.48 15.59 20.12
CA VAL A 127 -10.36 14.84 19.21
C VAL A 127 -11.68 15.57 19.02
N ASP A 128 -12.28 16.07 20.10
CA ASP A 128 -13.52 16.85 20.03
C ASP A 128 -13.33 18.13 19.20
N LYS A 129 -12.18 18.80 19.33
CA LYS A 129 -11.86 19.98 18.50
C LYS A 129 -11.70 19.61 17.03
N LEU A 130 -11.07 18.48 16.72
CA LEU A 130 -10.92 17.98 15.34
C LEU A 130 -12.28 17.64 14.73
N ILE A 131 -13.15 16.95 15.47
CA ILE A 131 -14.53 16.65 15.04
C ILE A 131 -15.31 17.96 14.81
N ASN A 132 -15.21 18.93 15.71
CA ASN A 132 -15.84 20.24 15.56
C ASN A 132 -15.29 21.03 14.35
N ASN A 133 -14.05 20.78 13.95
CA ASN A 133 -13.46 21.31 12.71
C ASN A 133 -13.87 20.48 11.47
N GLY A 134 -14.82 19.54 11.56
CA GLY A 134 -15.34 18.81 10.41
C GLY A 134 -14.53 17.58 10.01
N VAL A 135 -13.72 17.03 10.92
CA VAL A 135 -13.19 15.66 10.76
C VAL A 135 -14.34 14.67 10.91
N ILE A 136 -14.61 13.93 9.84
CA ILE A 136 -15.71 12.94 9.78
C ILE A 136 -15.20 11.52 9.53
N GLU A 137 -13.96 11.36 9.07
CA GLU A 137 -13.34 10.08 8.78
C GLU A 137 -11.89 10.08 9.29
N THR A 138 -11.39 8.92 9.75
CA THR A 138 -9.97 8.77 10.10
C THR A 138 -9.45 7.36 9.82
N THR A 139 -8.24 7.30 9.26
CA THR A 139 -7.44 6.08 9.20
C THR A 139 -6.52 6.04 10.41
N TYR A 140 -6.72 5.06 11.30
CA TYR A 140 -6.08 5.03 12.61
C TYR A 140 -5.27 3.76 12.84
N THR A 141 -3.96 3.89 13.10
CA THR A 141 -3.12 2.75 13.48
C THR A 141 -3.40 2.38 14.93
N ALA A 142 -4.24 1.36 15.12
CA ALA A 142 -4.58 0.82 16.42
C ALA A 142 -3.40 0.02 17.00
N PHE A 143 -2.78 -0.85 16.20
CA PHE A 143 -1.78 -1.87 16.60
C PHE A 143 -2.26 -2.85 17.70
N SER A 144 -2.73 -2.33 18.82
CA SER A 144 -3.42 -3.02 19.89
C SER A 144 -4.22 -2.02 20.74
N THR A 145 -5.31 -2.46 21.35
CA THR A 145 -6.04 -1.70 22.39
C THR A 145 -5.49 -1.94 23.81
N ASP A 146 -4.28 -2.51 23.92
CA ASP A 146 -3.51 -2.59 25.16
C ASP A 146 -2.45 -1.48 25.20
N ALA A 147 -2.59 -0.57 26.18
CA ALA A 147 -1.68 0.55 26.36
C ALA A 147 -0.22 0.11 26.56
N LYS A 148 0.02 -1.00 27.26
CA LYS A 148 1.39 -1.50 27.52
C LYS A 148 2.04 -2.00 26.24
N LEU A 149 1.27 -2.62 25.34
CA LEU A 149 1.78 -3.03 24.04
C LEU A 149 2.11 -1.82 23.17
N ARG A 150 1.25 -0.80 23.16
CA ARG A 150 1.53 0.44 22.44
C ARG A 150 2.76 1.16 22.99
N GLU A 151 2.90 1.30 24.30
CA GLU A 151 4.09 1.89 24.94
C GLU A 151 5.36 1.12 24.54
N LYS A 152 5.32 -0.21 24.62
CA LYS A 152 6.49 -1.05 24.31
C LYS A 152 6.85 -1.06 22.83
N TRP A 153 5.88 -1.24 21.94
CA TRP A 153 6.11 -1.55 20.53
C TRP A 153 5.96 -0.36 19.61
N MET A 154 5.13 0.61 19.99
CA MET A 154 5.01 1.86 19.25
C MET A 154 5.87 2.96 19.90
N HIS A 155 6.36 2.80 21.13
CA HIS A 155 6.92 3.91 21.92
C HIS A 155 5.95 5.08 22.01
N ASP A 156 4.67 4.75 22.17
CA ASP A 156 3.61 5.73 22.34
C ASP A 156 3.75 6.39 23.72
N PRO A 157 4.09 7.70 23.79
CA PRO A 157 4.35 8.37 25.07
C PRO A 157 3.07 8.55 25.90
N THR A 158 1.91 8.48 25.26
CA THR A 158 0.59 8.72 25.85
C THR A 158 -0.39 7.63 25.43
N ALA A 159 0.04 6.37 25.51
CA ALA A 159 -0.70 5.20 25.02
C ALA A 159 -2.17 5.13 25.46
N ASP A 160 -2.47 5.42 26.73
CA ASP A 160 -3.84 5.46 27.23
C ASP A 160 -4.68 6.58 26.57
N VAL A 161 -4.08 7.74 26.32
CA VAL A 161 -4.74 8.86 25.63
C VAL A 161 -4.95 8.51 24.16
N SER A 162 -3.96 7.91 23.49
CA SER A 162 -4.08 7.44 22.11
C SER A 162 -5.22 6.41 21.96
N ILE A 163 -5.40 5.49 22.92
CA ILE A 163 -6.52 4.53 22.88
C ILE A 163 -7.85 5.23 23.12
N GLN A 164 -7.92 6.17 24.08
CA GLN A 164 -9.12 6.96 24.31
C GLN A 164 -9.48 7.85 23.11
N ALA A 165 -8.48 8.40 22.42
CA ALA A 165 -8.66 9.17 21.20
C ALA A 165 -9.25 8.29 20.08
N LEU A 166 -8.71 7.10 19.86
CA LEU A 166 -9.25 6.11 18.93
C LEU A 166 -10.72 5.80 19.25
N LYS A 167 -11.03 5.47 20.50
CA LYS A 167 -12.41 5.23 20.94
C LYS A 167 -13.31 6.42 20.64
N ARG A 168 -12.86 7.63 20.97
CA ARG A 168 -13.63 8.87 20.76
C ARG A 168 -13.88 9.13 19.28
N PHE A 169 -12.91 8.85 18.41
CA PHE A 169 -13.12 8.88 16.96
C PHE A 169 -14.14 7.83 16.52
N CYS A 170 -14.07 6.58 16.98
CA CYS A 170 -15.03 5.54 16.59
C CYS A 170 -16.48 5.91 16.95
N GLU A 171 -16.68 6.61 18.07
CA GLU A 171 -18.00 7.05 18.51
C GLU A 171 -18.59 8.19 17.66
N SER A 172 -17.78 8.90 16.87
CA SER A 172 -18.19 10.16 16.20
C SER A 172 -17.81 10.27 14.72
N CYS A 173 -16.96 9.39 14.21
CA CYS A 173 -16.41 9.40 12.86
C CYS A 173 -16.42 7.99 12.26
N ASP A 174 -16.32 7.91 10.94
CA ASP A 174 -16.01 6.66 10.27
C ASP A 174 -14.52 6.34 10.46
N VAL A 175 -14.23 5.32 11.29
CA VAL A 175 -12.86 4.90 11.59
C VAL A 175 -12.49 3.67 10.77
N HIS A 176 -11.42 3.81 10.00
CA HIS A 176 -10.72 2.70 9.34
C HIS A 176 -9.47 2.38 10.15
N ALA A 177 -9.57 1.38 11.02
CA ALA A 177 -8.46 0.97 11.87
C ALA A 177 -7.42 0.19 11.06
N ALA A 178 -6.17 0.22 11.53
CA ALA A 178 -5.06 -0.47 10.90
C ALA A 178 -4.17 -1.14 11.96
N SER A 179 -3.68 -2.34 11.68
CA SER A 179 -2.78 -3.07 12.58
C SER A 179 -1.75 -3.90 11.82
N ILE A 180 -0.46 -3.65 12.09
CA ILE A 180 0.61 -4.57 11.68
C ILE A 180 0.63 -5.74 12.64
N ILE A 181 0.49 -6.95 12.12
CA ILE A 181 0.44 -8.17 12.91
C ILE A 181 1.84 -8.77 13.04
N ILE A 182 2.37 -8.71 14.25
CA ILE A 182 3.64 -9.27 14.64
C ILE A 182 3.36 -10.60 15.37
N PRO A 183 3.83 -11.74 14.83
CA PRO A 183 3.55 -13.06 15.43
C PRO A 183 4.06 -13.17 16.86
N GLY A 184 3.20 -13.67 17.76
CA GLY A 184 3.48 -13.80 19.19
C GLY A 184 3.48 -12.49 20.00
N VAL A 185 3.02 -11.39 19.40
CA VAL A 185 3.03 -10.07 20.03
C VAL A 185 1.65 -9.46 20.12
N ASN A 186 0.97 -9.30 18.99
CA ASN A 186 -0.37 -8.69 18.91
C ASN A 186 -1.33 -9.51 18.04
N ASP A 187 -1.07 -10.82 17.90
CA ASP A 187 -1.94 -11.82 17.32
C ASP A 187 -2.76 -12.57 18.40
N GLY A 188 -3.50 -13.60 18.00
CA GLY A 188 -4.29 -14.44 18.91
C GLY A 188 -5.29 -13.66 19.77
N ASP A 189 -5.31 -13.93 21.07
CA ASP A 189 -6.25 -13.30 22.02
C ASP A 189 -6.11 -11.77 22.10
N ILE A 190 -4.92 -11.23 21.84
CA ILE A 190 -4.67 -9.79 21.84
C ILE A 190 -5.34 -9.14 20.62
N LEU A 191 -5.23 -9.77 19.45
CA LEU A 191 -5.95 -9.32 18.26
C LEU A 191 -7.46 -9.46 18.47
N ALA A 192 -7.91 -10.57 19.04
CA ALA A 192 -9.32 -10.82 19.32
C ALA A 192 -9.93 -9.74 20.23
N LYS A 193 -9.21 -9.38 21.32
CA LYS A 193 -9.60 -8.25 22.18
C LYS A 193 -9.61 -6.93 21.42
N THR A 194 -8.59 -6.66 20.63
CA THR A 194 -8.49 -5.43 19.82
C THR A 194 -9.67 -5.30 18.86
N CYS A 195 -10.06 -6.39 18.19
CA CYS A 195 -11.21 -6.42 17.30
C CYS A 195 -12.53 -6.21 18.05
N ALA A 196 -12.72 -6.88 19.19
CA ALA A 196 -13.92 -6.71 20.02
C ALA A 196 -14.07 -5.26 20.53
N ASP A 197 -12.96 -4.65 20.97
CA ASP A 197 -12.94 -3.26 21.39
C ASP A 197 -13.32 -2.33 20.23
N LEU A 198 -12.65 -2.47 19.07
CA LEU A 198 -12.92 -1.67 17.87
C LEU A 198 -14.37 -1.77 17.39
N GLU A 199 -14.90 -2.99 17.32
CA GLU A 199 -16.31 -3.25 16.97
C GLU A 199 -17.25 -2.59 17.98
N SER A 200 -17.00 -2.76 19.27
CA SER A 200 -17.83 -2.18 20.33
C SER A 200 -17.83 -0.65 20.34
N TRP A 201 -16.73 -0.03 19.88
CA TRP A 201 -16.59 1.42 19.80
C TRP A 201 -17.18 2.00 18.51
N GLY A 202 -17.48 1.16 17.51
CA GLY A 202 -18.12 1.58 16.26
C GLY A 202 -17.19 1.77 15.07
N ALA A 203 -15.97 1.21 15.11
CA ALA A 203 -15.08 1.21 13.95
C ALA A 203 -15.75 0.54 12.74
N LYS A 204 -15.47 1.04 11.53
CA LYS A 204 -16.07 0.50 10.29
C LYS A 204 -15.25 -0.61 9.67
N ALA A 205 -13.92 -0.43 9.68
CA ALA A 205 -13.00 -1.32 9.01
C ALA A 205 -11.74 -1.58 9.85
N LEU A 206 -11.10 -2.71 9.57
CA LEU A 206 -9.80 -3.07 10.11
C LEU A 206 -8.91 -3.64 9.00
N ILE A 207 -7.83 -2.94 8.68
CA ILE A 207 -6.79 -3.43 7.78
C ILE A 207 -5.72 -4.13 8.61
N LEU A 208 -5.50 -5.41 8.32
CA LEU A 208 -4.39 -6.18 8.85
C LEU A 208 -3.21 -6.08 7.87
N MET A 209 -2.03 -5.75 8.39
CA MET A 209 -0.80 -5.68 7.62
C MET A 209 0.12 -6.81 8.05
N ARG A 210 0.60 -7.62 7.10
CA ARG A 210 1.56 -8.68 7.41
C ARG A 210 2.90 -8.06 7.77
N PHE A 211 3.45 -8.46 8.91
CA PHE A 211 4.77 -7.97 9.31
C PHE A 211 5.86 -8.43 8.33
N ALA A 212 6.56 -7.46 7.76
CA ALA A 212 7.75 -7.66 6.93
C ALA A 212 9.00 -7.60 7.81
N ASN A 213 9.91 -8.55 7.64
CA ASN A 213 11.13 -8.61 8.45
C ASN A 213 12.34 -9.07 7.63
N THR A 214 12.23 -9.17 6.31
CA THR A 214 13.34 -9.47 5.40
C THR A 214 13.31 -8.55 4.17
N ALA A 215 14.41 -8.49 3.41
CA ALA A 215 14.50 -7.69 2.19
C ALA A 215 13.38 -8.03 1.19
N ASN A 216 13.16 -9.34 0.98
CA ASN A 216 12.19 -9.88 0.05
C ASN A 216 10.74 -9.51 0.38
N GLN A 217 10.46 -9.13 1.63
CA GLN A 217 9.13 -8.72 2.11
C GLN A 217 8.91 -7.20 2.05
N GLY A 218 9.86 -6.46 1.46
CA GLY A 218 9.74 -5.01 1.25
C GLY A 218 10.81 -4.17 1.93
N LEU A 219 11.76 -4.77 2.65
CA LEU A 219 12.88 -4.04 3.27
C LEU A 219 14.03 -3.79 2.27
N ILE A 220 13.70 -3.19 1.13
CA ILE A 220 14.56 -3.06 -0.06
C ILE A 220 15.76 -2.13 0.09
N LEU A 221 15.87 -1.43 1.23
CA LEU A 221 16.99 -0.54 1.55
C LEU A 221 18.10 -1.25 2.35
N ASN A 222 18.12 -2.60 2.34
CA ASN A 222 19.15 -3.43 2.96
C ASN A 222 19.34 -3.20 4.46
N ASN A 223 18.22 -3.04 5.17
CA ASN A 223 18.19 -2.68 6.58
C ASN A 223 18.39 -3.86 7.56
N GLY A 224 18.63 -5.07 7.05
CA GLY A 224 18.55 -6.30 7.82
C GLY A 224 17.14 -6.56 8.37
N PRO A 225 16.93 -7.61 9.18
CA PRO A 225 15.63 -7.84 9.79
C PRO A 225 15.27 -6.71 10.74
N ILE A 226 14.01 -6.27 10.76
CA ILE A 226 13.58 -5.19 11.66
C ILE A 226 13.69 -5.67 13.11
N ILE A 227 13.16 -6.86 13.40
CA ILE A 227 13.18 -7.49 14.72
C ILE A 227 13.84 -8.88 14.61
N PRO A 228 15.10 -9.03 15.05
CA PRO A 228 15.78 -10.32 15.03
C PRO A 228 15.04 -11.38 15.85
N GLY A 229 14.91 -12.59 15.31
CA GLY A 229 14.35 -13.75 16.01
C GLY A 229 12.84 -13.91 15.91
N ILE A 230 12.10 -12.92 15.37
CA ILE A 230 10.69 -13.11 15.03
C ILE A 230 10.61 -13.81 13.68
N LYS A 231 9.96 -14.98 13.67
CA LYS A 231 9.62 -15.70 12.44
C LYS A 231 8.36 -15.09 11.85
N GLU A 232 8.42 -14.78 10.56
CA GLU A 232 7.32 -14.19 9.83
C GLU A 232 6.23 -15.23 9.52
N GLN A 233 4.99 -14.76 9.42
CA GLN A 233 3.88 -15.58 8.93
C GLN A 233 4.07 -15.92 7.46
N THR A 234 3.75 -17.16 7.11
CA THR A 234 3.51 -17.53 5.70
C THR A 234 2.29 -16.77 5.16
N LEU A 235 2.15 -16.69 3.82
CA LEU A 235 0.98 -16.05 3.21
C LEU A 235 -0.31 -16.76 3.63
N THR A 236 -0.32 -18.09 3.63
CA THR A 236 -1.49 -18.89 4.01
C THR A 236 -1.90 -18.67 5.46
N GLU A 237 -0.95 -18.62 6.40
CA GLU A 237 -1.26 -18.31 7.80
C GLU A 237 -1.88 -16.91 7.94
N PHE A 238 -1.35 -15.92 7.21
CA PHE A 238 -1.87 -14.57 7.24
C PHE A 238 -3.26 -14.45 6.58
N GLU A 239 -3.49 -15.08 5.43
CA GLU A 239 -4.81 -15.11 4.78
C GLU A 239 -5.87 -15.75 5.69
N ASN A 240 -5.53 -16.85 6.36
CA ASN A 240 -6.43 -17.50 7.30
C ASN A 240 -6.78 -16.57 8.46
N LEU A 241 -5.78 -15.89 9.04
CA LEU A 241 -6.00 -14.90 10.10
C LEU A 241 -6.99 -13.81 9.66
N VAL A 242 -6.81 -13.26 8.47
CA VAL A 242 -7.70 -12.23 7.90
C VAL A 242 -9.12 -12.75 7.74
N ARG A 243 -9.30 -13.95 7.17
CA ARG A 243 -10.61 -14.56 6.96
C ARG A 243 -11.31 -14.92 8.28
N GLU A 244 -10.58 -15.43 9.25
CA GLU A 244 -11.13 -15.74 10.58
C GLU A 244 -11.55 -14.47 11.31
N THR A 245 -10.74 -13.42 11.22
CA THR A 245 -11.06 -12.11 11.82
C THR A 245 -12.32 -11.52 11.17
N ALA A 246 -12.40 -11.53 9.84
CA ALA A 246 -13.59 -11.08 9.10
C ALA A 246 -14.86 -11.88 9.44
N LYS A 247 -14.72 -13.16 9.77
CA LYS A 247 -15.85 -14.02 10.13
C LYS A 247 -16.35 -13.78 11.55
N ASN A 248 -15.44 -13.47 12.47
CA ASN A 248 -15.75 -13.43 13.90
C ASN A 248 -16.21 -12.06 14.39
N TYR A 249 -16.00 -11.00 13.61
CA TYR A 249 -16.34 -9.62 13.97
C TYR A 249 -17.09 -8.92 12.84
N ASN A 250 -18.05 -8.07 13.18
CA ASN A 250 -18.79 -7.21 12.26
C ASN A 250 -17.98 -5.95 11.90
N LEU A 251 -16.79 -6.18 11.38
CA LEU A 251 -15.88 -5.17 10.84
C LEU A 251 -15.63 -5.50 9.37
N ARG A 252 -15.44 -4.48 8.55
CA ARG A 252 -14.89 -4.66 7.21
C ARG A 252 -13.39 -4.98 7.33
N VAL A 253 -13.03 -6.26 7.24
CA VAL A 253 -11.63 -6.69 7.43
C VAL A 253 -10.95 -6.96 6.09
N THR A 254 -9.78 -6.36 5.89
CA THR A 254 -8.89 -6.65 4.74
C THR A 254 -7.47 -6.94 5.22
N GLY A 255 -6.69 -7.59 4.37
CA GLY A 255 -5.29 -7.89 4.60
C GLY A 255 -4.39 -7.34 3.48
N THR A 256 -3.19 -6.89 3.84
CA THR A 256 -2.14 -6.53 2.87
C THR A 256 -0.84 -7.29 3.16
N PRO A 257 -0.17 -7.87 2.14
CA PRO A 257 -0.46 -7.75 0.70
C PRO A 257 -1.63 -8.61 0.18
N VAL A 258 -2.14 -9.51 1.02
CA VAL A 258 -3.33 -10.37 0.79
C VAL A 258 -4.08 -10.40 2.12
N CYS A 259 -5.39 -10.54 2.24
CA CYS A 259 -6.45 -10.94 1.34
C CYS A 259 -7.68 -10.07 1.67
N ASP A 260 -8.61 -9.96 0.73
CA ASP A 260 -9.91 -9.37 0.95
C ASP A 260 -11.01 -10.44 0.85
N PRO A 261 -11.63 -10.86 1.97
CA PRO A 261 -12.66 -11.89 1.95
C PRO A 261 -13.95 -11.50 1.21
N GLU A 262 -14.26 -10.21 1.08
CA GLU A 262 -15.52 -9.73 0.49
C GLU A 262 -15.43 -9.54 -1.02
N THR A 263 -14.27 -9.07 -1.50
CA THR A 263 -14.07 -8.75 -2.93
C THR A 263 -13.25 -9.80 -3.67
N ASP A 264 -12.64 -10.75 -2.96
CA ASP A 264 -11.63 -11.69 -3.44
C ASP A 264 -10.30 -11.05 -3.88
N ALA A 265 -10.08 -9.76 -3.62
CA ALA A 265 -8.82 -9.09 -3.90
C ALA A 265 -7.65 -9.63 -3.02
N PRO A 266 -6.40 -9.50 -3.48
CA PRO A 266 -6.01 -9.19 -4.85
C PRO A 266 -6.29 -10.36 -5.82
N TYR A 267 -6.38 -10.04 -7.11
CA TYR A 267 -6.61 -10.95 -8.23
C TYR A 267 -7.92 -11.75 -8.13
N ALA A 268 -9.03 -11.04 -7.97
CA ALA A 268 -10.37 -11.64 -8.03
C ALA A 268 -10.59 -12.42 -9.34
N LEU A 269 -10.04 -11.96 -10.47
CA LEU A 269 -10.11 -12.65 -11.77
C LEU A 269 -9.44 -14.03 -11.80
N SER A 270 -8.53 -14.33 -10.87
CA SER A 270 -7.88 -15.66 -10.82
C SER A 270 -8.81 -16.76 -10.31
N LYS A 271 -9.95 -16.39 -9.70
CA LYS A 271 -10.89 -17.36 -9.12
C LYS A 271 -11.71 -18.01 -10.23
N ASP A 272 -11.88 -19.33 -10.17
CA ASP A 272 -12.66 -20.09 -11.17
C ASP A 272 -14.10 -19.55 -11.33
N LYS A 273 -14.70 -19.04 -10.24
CA LYS A 273 -16.04 -18.42 -10.25
C LYS A 273 -16.16 -17.14 -11.08
N ASN A 274 -15.03 -16.53 -11.45
CA ASN A 274 -14.96 -15.28 -12.22
C ASN A 274 -14.40 -15.51 -13.63
N LYS A 275 -14.22 -16.78 -14.06
CA LYS A 275 -13.61 -17.12 -15.34
C LYS A 275 -14.38 -16.57 -16.55
N GLU A 276 -15.70 -16.49 -16.47
CA GLU A 276 -16.56 -15.97 -17.55
C GLU A 276 -16.23 -14.51 -17.93
N TYR A 277 -15.74 -13.70 -16.98
CA TYR A 277 -15.38 -12.31 -17.27
C TYR A 277 -14.17 -12.18 -18.19
N LEU A 278 -13.31 -13.20 -18.23
CA LEU A 278 -12.12 -13.22 -19.07
C LEU A 278 -12.46 -13.35 -20.57
N GLU A 279 -13.67 -13.80 -20.92
CA GLU A 279 -14.15 -13.88 -22.31
C GLU A 279 -14.35 -12.49 -22.95
N ILE A 280 -14.41 -11.44 -22.13
CA ILE A 280 -14.54 -10.04 -22.58
C ILE A 280 -13.20 -9.50 -23.09
N LEU A 281 -12.08 -10.04 -22.59
CA LEU A 281 -10.74 -9.56 -22.90
C LEU A 281 -10.32 -9.92 -24.33
N THR A 282 -9.45 -9.10 -24.90
CA THR A 282 -8.88 -9.38 -26.22
C THR A 282 -8.08 -10.69 -26.18
N PRO A 283 -8.15 -11.56 -27.21
CA PRO A 283 -7.31 -12.76 -27.26
C PRO A 283 -5.83 -12.42 -27.30
N VAL A 284 -5.00 -13.23 -26.63
CA VAL A 284 -3.54 -13.15 -26.73
C VAL A 284 -3.09 -13.72 -28.09
N ARG A 285 -2.24 -12.98 -28.80
CA ARG A 285 -1.79 -13.24 -30.19
C ARG A 285 -0.27 -13.12 -30.35
N ALA A 286 0.45 -13.00 -29.24
CA ALA A 286 1.88 -12.81 -29.23
C ALA A 286 2.51 -13.45 -28.01
N GLU A 287 3.82 -13.70 -28.10
CA GLU A 287 4.62 -14.26 -27.04
C GLU A 287 5.33 -13.18 -26.22
N ALA A 288 5.35 -13.37 -24.89
CA ALA A 288 6.08 -12.52 -23.97
C ALA A 288 6.41 -13.27 -22.67
N THR A 289 7.37 -12.74 -21.90
CA THR A 289 7.60 -13.12 -20.51
C THR A 289 7.13 -11.98 -19.61
N ILE A 290 6.25 -12.28 -18.65
CA ILE A 290 5.86 -11.34 -17.59
C ILE A 290 6.75 -11.60 -16.38
N VAL A 291 7.51 -10.59 -15.97
CA VAL A 291 8.29 -10.62 -14.73
C VAL A 291 7.45 -10.01 -13.61
N THR A 292 7.34 -10.71 -12.48
CA THR A 292 6.49 -10.27 -11.37
C THR A 292 7.02 -10.74 -10.02
N SER A 293 6.30 -10.43 -8.94
CA SER A 293 6.68 -10.88 -7.61
C SER A 293 6.23 -12.30 -7.31
N LYS A 294 6.84 -12.88 -6.28
CA LYS A 294 6.48 -14.20 -5.75
C LYS A 294 5.00 -14.33 -5.39
N ILE A 295 4.38 -13.27 -4.84
CA ILE A 295 2.95 -13.29 -4.48
C ILE A 295 2.07 -13.25 -5.72
N SER A 296 2.35 -12.34 -6.66
CA SER A 296 1.50 -12.11 -7.83
C SER A 296 1.60 -13.23 -8.88
N ALA A 297 2.75 -13.89 -9.00
CA ALA A 297 3.02 -14.91 -10.02
C ALA A 297 1.92 -15.98 -10.14
N PRO A 298 1.56 -16.73 -9.08
CA PRO A 298 0.55 -17.79 -9.20
C PRO A 298 -0.83 -17.28 -9.61
N TYR A 299 -1.20 -16.04 -9.26
CA TYR A 299 -2.47 -15.47 -9.67
C TYR A 299 -2.47 -15.09 -11.15
N ILE A 300 -1.38 -14.49 -11.63
CA ILE A 300 -1.23 -14.12 -13.05
C ILE A 300 -1.17 -15.37 -13.93
N GLU A 301 -0.42 -16.40 -13.52
CA GLU A 301 -0.36 -17.69 -14.21
C GLU A 301 -1.76 -18.29 -14.35
N LYS A 302 -2.53 -18.34 -13.26
CA LYS A 302 -3.90 -18.86 -13.28
C LYS A 302 -4.84 -18.08 -14.21
N ILE A 303 -4.66 -16.76 -14.31
CA ILE A 303 -5.44 -15.92 -15.24
C ILE A 303 -5.05 -16.23 -16.69
N LEU A 304 -3.76 -16.38 -16.99
CA LEU A 304 -3.28 -16.74 -18.32
C LEU A 304 -3.70 -18.16 -18.73
N GLU A 305 -3.70 -19.11 -17.81
CA GLU A 305 -4.27 -20.45 -18.03
C GLU A 305 -5.76 -20.36 -18.39
N ASN A 306 -6.51 -19.55 -17.66
CA ASN A 306 -7.93 -19.36 -17.94
C ASN A 306 -8.20 -18.66 -19.28
N LEU A 307 -7.26 -17.83 -19.76
CA LEU A 307 -7.25 -17.22 -21.08
C LEU A 307 -6.73 -18.14 -22.20
N ASN A 308 -6.26 -19.35 -21.88
CA ASN A 308 -5.54 -20.24 -22.79
C ASN A 308 -4.28 -19.59 -23.42
N ALA A 309 -3.60 -18.75 -22.65
CA ALA A 309 -2.42 -18.01 -23.08
C ALA A 309 -1.11 -18.55 -22.50
N ALA A 310 -1.16 -19.54 -21.61
CA ALA A 310 0.00 -20.06 -20.86
C ALA A 310 1.12 -20.65 -21.76
N ASP A 311 0.78 -21.14 -22.95
CA ASP A 311 1.78 -21.65 -23.92
C ASP A 311 2.60 -20.50 -24.55
N TYR A 312 2.03 -19.30 -24.64
CA TYR A 312 2.60 -18.16 -25.34
C TYR A 312 3.19 -17.12 -24.38
N VAL A 313 2.58 -16.96 -23.21
CA VAL A 313 2.98 -15.98 -22.21
C VAL A 313 3.36 -16.72 -20.94
N ASN A 314 4.65 -16.72 -20.62
CA ASN A 314 5.13 -17.30 -19.37
C ASN A 314 5.31 -16.23 -18.30
N VAL A 315 5.19 -16.63 -17.03
CA VAL A 315 5.39 -15.77 -15.88
C VAL A 315 6.68 -16.20 -15.19
N VAL A 316 7.55 -15.22 -14.90
CA VAL A 316 8.81 -15.45 -14.18
C VAL A 316 8.76 -14.66 -12.88
N SER A 317 8.74 -15.39 -11.76
CA SER A 317 8.68 -14.79 -10.43
C SER A 317 10.07 -14.40 -9.92
N THR A 318 10.17 -13.23 -9.33
CA THR A 318 11.34 -12.83 -8.51
C THR A 318 11.21 -13.35 -7.08
N SER A 319 12.31 -13.29 -6.32
CA SER A 319 12.31 -13.64 -4.90
C SER A 319 11.60 -12.59 -4.02
N GLN A 320 11.42 -11.37 -4.54
CA GLN A 320 10.64 -10.29 -3.93
C GLN A 320 9.15 -10.63 -3.90
N GLU A 321 8.47 -10.32 -2.80
CA GLU A 321 7.05 -10.62 -2.61
C GLU A 321 6.10 -9.58 -3.21
N ILE A 322 6.51 -8.31 -3.27
CA ILE A 322 5.69 -7.20 -3.79
C ILE A 322 6.31 -6.67 -5.09
N ALA A 323 5.57 -6.72 -6.19
CA ALA A 323 6.10 -6.43 -7.53
C ALA A 323 6.59 -4.97 -7.69
N CYS A 324 5.93 -4.04 -7.01
CA CYS A 324 6.33 -2.63 -7.00
C CYS A 324 7.67 -2.40 -6.29
N LEU A 325 8.09 -3.35 -5.44
CA LEU A 325 9.33 -3.27 -4.68
C LEU A 325 10.48 -4.04 -5.34
N ILE A 326 10.28 -4.61 -6.53
CA ILE A 326 11.36 -5.26 -7.29
C ILE A 326 12.45 -4.24 -7.61
N THR A 327 13.70 -4.65 -7.37
CA THR A 327 14.91 -3.85 -7.58
C THR A 327 15.82 -4.49 -8.64
N GLU A 328 16.92 -3.79 -8.95
CA GLU A 328 17.99 -4.34 -9.80
C GLU A 328 18.50 -5.71 -9.31
N HIS A 329 18.59 -5.90 -7.99
CA HIS A 329 19.12 -7.14 -7.42
C HIS A 329 18.22 -8.32 -7.78
N ASP A 330 16.92 -8.15 -7.60
CA ASP A 330 15.92 -9.19 -7.86
C ASP A 330 15.89 -9.60 -9.33
N LEU A 331 16.03 -8.64 -10.25
CA LEU A 331 16.10 -8.94 -11.69
C LEU A 331 17.36 -9.72 -12.08
N ARG A 332 18.48 -9.54 -11.37
CA ARG A 332 19.73 -10.26 -11.64
C ARG A 332 19.69 -11.72 -11.23
N GLU A 333 18.75 -12.09 -10.35
CA GLU A 333 18.57 -13.47 -9.90
C GLU A 333 17.72 -14.32 -10.86
N ILE A 334 17.09 -13.69 -11.85
CA ILE A 334 16.26 -14.38 -12.85
C ILE A 334 17.14 -15.24 -13.77
N ASP A 335 16.72 -16.48 -13.99
CA ASP A 335 17.31 -17.33 -15.04
C ASP A 335 16.86 -16.84 -16.42
N LEU A 336 17.78 -16.26 -17.19
CA LEU A 336 17.52 -15.75 -18.52
C LEU A 336 17.15 -16.83 -19.55
N ASN A 337 17.37 -18.12 -19.23
CA ASN A 337 16.91 -19.22 -20.08
C ASN A 337 15.38 -19.35 -20.11
N GLU A 338 14.70 -18.87 -19.06
CA GLU A 338 13.23 -18.86 -18.96
C GLU A 338 12.61 -17.61 -19.60
N VAL A 339 13.42 -16.68 -20.11
CA VAL A 339 12.97 -15.37 -20.59
C VAL A 339 12.96 -15.31 -22.12
N LYS A 340 11.78 -15.08 -22.69
CA LYS A 340 11.51 -14.89 -24.12
C LYS A 340 12.06 -13.55 -24.66
N ASP A 341 11.89 -13.33 -25.97
CA ASP A 341 12.41 -12.15 -26.66
C ASP A 341 11.72 -10.84 -26.24
N THR A 342 10.46 -10.89 -25.81
CA THR A 342 9.73 -9.74 -25.24
C THR A 342 9.53 -9.94 -23.74
N VAL A 343 9.93 -8.96 -22.94
CA VAL A 343 9.89 -8.99 -21.47
C VAL A 343 9.08 -7.82 -20.97
N ILE A 344 8.07 -8.10 -20.13
CA ILE A 344 7.24 -7.10 -19.48
C ILE A 344 7.57 -7.10 -17.98
N ILE A 345 8.14 -6.00 -17.49
CA ILE A 345 8.41 -5.79 -16.06
C ILE A 345 7.29 -4.98 -15.40
N PRO A 346 7.12 -5.02 -14.06
CA PRO A 346 6.07 -4.27 -13.39
C PRO A 346 6.23 -2.75 -13.60
N GLY A 347 5.13 -2.04 -13.86
CA GLY A 347 5.17 -0.61 -14.17
C GLY A 347 5.86 0.23 -13.09
N ARG A 348 5.60 -0.09 -11.81
CA ARG A 348 6.07 0.66 -10.64
C ARG A 348 7.35 0.13 -9.98
N CYS A 349 8.04 -0.86 -10.55
CA CYS A 349 9.25 -1.41 -9.91
C CYS A 349 10.38 -0.37 -9.77
N TYR A 350 11.22 -0.54 -8.75
CA TYR A 350 12.39 0.28 -8.46
C TYR A 350 13.62 -0.11 -9.29
N VAL A 351 13.44 -0.05 -10.60
CA VAL A 351 14.48 -0.34 -11.59
C VAL A 351 14.42 0.75 -12.66
N HIS A 352 15.55 1.19 -13.19
CA HIS A 352 15.61 2.04 -14.37
C HIS A 352 15.57 1.19 -15.66
N ASP A 353 14.92 1.67 -16.72
CA ASP A 353 14.76 0.92 -17.99
C ASP A 353 16.09 0.44 -18.59
N LEU A 354 17.10 1.33 -18.73
CA LEU A 354 18.47 0.96 -19.12
C LEU A 354 19.11 -0.15 -18.27
N VAL A 355 18.80 -0.19 -16.97
CA VAL A 355 19.32 -1.23 -16.08
C VAL A 355 18.62 -2.55 -16.37
N ALA A 356 17.30 -2.54 -16.52
CA ALA A 356 16.52 -3.71 -16.93
C ALA A 356 17.00 -4.25 -18.28
N GLU A 357 17.16 -3.39 -19.30
CA GLU A 357 17.69 -3.79 -20.62
C GLU A 357 19.08 -4.44 -20.51
N LYS A 358 19.98 -3.86 -19.71
CA LYS A 358 21.32 -4.42 -19.51
C LYS A 358 21.28 -5.80 -18.87
N ILE A 359 20.38 -6.03 -17.91
CA ILE A 359 20.23 -7.31 -17.22
C ILE A 359 19.68 -8.36 -18.18
N PHE A 360 18.54 -8.08 -18.81
CA PHE A 360 17.86 -9.01 -19.71
C PHE A 360 18.60 -9.25 -21.03
N ARG A 361 19.68 -8.52 -21.33
CA ARG A 361 20.56 -8.77 -22.48
C ARG A 361 21.96 -9.27 -22.09
N SER A 362 22.17 -9.59 -20.80
CA SER A 362 23.50 -9.95 -20.29
C SER A 362 24.03 -11.30 -20.78
N ASP A 363 23.15 -12.17 -21.31
CA ASP A 363 23.48 -13.43 -21.98
C ASP A 363 23.78 -13.26 -23.49
N GLY A 364 23.79 -12.02 -24.00
CA GLY A 364 24.06 -11.71 -25.39
C GLY A 364 22.87 -11.85 -26.34
N LYS A 365 21.69 -12.25 -25.85
CA LYS A 365 20.45 -12.29 -26.66
C LYS A 365 19.78 -10.92 -26.67
N PHE A 366 19.27 -10.53 -27.82
CA PHE A 366 18.47 -9.32 -27.94
C PHE A 366 17.07 -9.57 -27.38
N ARG A 367 16.65 -8.76 -26.41
CA ARG A 367 15.29 -8.75 -25.87
C ARG A 367 14.70 -7.34 -25.89
N LEU A 368 13.39 -7.24 -26.11
CA LEU A 368 12.58 -6.02 -25.96
C LEU A 368 12.05 -5.95 -24.53
N ILE A 369 12.36 -4.88 -23.79
CA ILE A 369 11.95 -4.71 -22.39
C ILE A 369 10.93 -3.58 -22.33
N HIS A 370 9.74 -3.89 -21.80
CA HIS A 370 8.65 -2.93 -21.63
C HIS A 370 8.13 -2.94 -20.20
N ARG A 371 7.58 -1.81 -19.77
CA ARG A 371 6.83 -1.71 -18.52
C ARG A 371 5.38 -2.06 -18.78
N GLY A 372 4.86 -2.97 -17.96
CA GLY A 372 3.43 -3.26 -17.90
C GLY A 372 2.66 -2.16 -17.16
N PRO A 373 1.35 -2.39 -16.93
CA PRO A 373 0.51 -1.53 -16.11
C PRO A 373 1.10 -1.28 -14.72
N ASP A 374 0.73 -0.14 -14.13
CA ASP A 374 1.19 0.24 -12.79
C ASP A 374 0.66 -0.70 -11.70
N MET A 375 -0.57 -1.17 -11.88
CA MET A 375 -1.30 -2.05 -10.98
C MET A 375 -2.13 -3.03 -11.82
N LEU A 376 -2.07 -4.31 -11.48
CA LEU A 376 -2.94 -5.34 -12.06
C LEU A 376 -4.15 -5.67 -11.18
N THR A 377 -4.16 -5.18 -9.94
CA THR A 377 -5.18 -5.44 -8.93
C THR A 377 -5.05 -4.44 -7.79
N ALA A 378 -6.07 -4.38 -6.93
CA ALA A 378 -6.09 -3.62 -5.69
C ALA A 378 -5.58 -4.47 -4.53
N ASP A 379 -4.75 -3.90 -3.66
CA ASP A 379 -4.38 -4.52 -2.38
C ASP A 379 -5.44 -4.25 -1.30
N GLY A 380 -5.23 -4.77 -0.09
CA GLY A 380 -6.18 -4.62 1.02
C GLY A 380 -6.39 -3.18 1.50
N GLU A 381 -5.46 -2.25 1.23
CA GLU A 381 -5.62 -0.83 1.56
C GLU A 381 -6.61 -0.17 0.61
N MET A 382 -6.53 -0.49 -0.69
CA MET A 382 -7.45 0.04 -1.70
C MET A 382 -8.79 -0.70 -1.68
N SER A 383 -8.77 -2.04 -1.66
CA SER A 383 -9.96 -2.89 -1.82
C SER A 383 -10.97 -2.75 -0.68
N GLY A 384 -10.53 -2.30 0.51
CA GLY A 384 -11.41 -2.02 1.64
C GLY A 384 -12.48 -0.96 1.36
N THR A 385 -12.24 -0.09 0.36
CA THR A 385 -13.18 0.97 -0.06
C THR A 385 -13.94 0.65 -1.35
N LEU A 386 -13.65 -0.48 -1.98
CA LEU A 386 -14.19 -0.86 -3.29
C LEU A 386 -15.27 -1.93 -3.15
N SER A 387 -16.28 -1.89 -4.03
CA SER A 387 -17.17 -3.02 -4.19
C SER A 387 -16.49 -4.15 -4.97
N LYS A 388 -17.04 -5.36 -4.89
CA LYS A 388 -16.58 -6.49 -5.70
C LYS A 388 -16.57 -6.18 -7.20
N ASN A 389 -17.57 -5.45 -7.69
CA ASN A 389 -17.65 -5.06 -9.09
C ASN A 389 -16.58 -4.04 -9.46
N ASP A 390 -16.25 -3.10 -8.56
CA ASP A 390 -15.20 -2.12 -8.79
C ASP A 390 -13.83 -2.80 -8.88
N VAL A 391 -13.55 -3.77 -7.99
CA VAL A 391 -12.32 -4.60 -8.06
C VAL A 391 -12.24 -5.35 -9.38
N LEU A 392 -13.28 -6.11 -9.75
CA LEU A 392 -13.30 -6.86 -11.01
C LEU A 392 -13.12 -5.96 -12.22
N LYS A 393 -13.79 -4.79 -12.24
CA LYS A 393 -13.65 -3.83 -13.34
C LYS A 393 -12.22 -3.28 -13.44
N GLN A 394 -11.61 -2.92 -12.31
CA GLN A 394 -10.21 -2.45 -12.30
C GLN A 394 -9.25 -3.51 -12.80
N GLU A 395 -9.40 -4.76 -12.34
CA GLU A 395 -8.58 -5.88 -12.81
C GLU A 395 -8.79 -6.14 -14.30
N LEU A 396 -10.03 -6.15 -14.80
CA LEU A 396 -10.30 -6.35 -16.23
C LEU A 396 -9.63 -5.28 -17.09
N MET A 397 -9.74 -4.01 -16.70
CA MET A 397 -9.07 -2.92 -17.43
C MET A 397 -7.55 -3.08 -17.40
N ALA A 398 -6.97 -3.41 -16.26
CA ALA A 398 -5.53 -3.57 -16.13
C ALA A 398 -4.99 -4.80 -16.90
N PHE A 399 -5.74 -5.90 -16.93
CA PHE A 399 -5.38 -7.08 -17.72
C PHE A 399 -5.58 -6.84 -19.21
N GLU A 400 -6.61 -6.09 -19.62
CA GLU A 400 -6.74 -5.67 -21.02
C GLU A 400 -5.53 -4.84 -21.46
N ASP A 401 -5.14 -3.82 -20.69
CA ASP A 401 -3.94 -3.00 -20.98
C ASP A 401 -2.67 -3.86 -21.09
N LEU A 402 -2.53 -4.87 -20.22
CA LEU A 402 -1.42 -5.82 -20.26
C LEU A 402 -1.46 -6.68 -21.53
N ILE A 403 -2.63 -7.20 -21.90
CA ILE A 403 -2.81 -8.05 -23.08
C ILE A 403 -2.58 -7.25 -24.37
N GLU A 404 -3.10 -6.02 -24.46
CA GLU A 404 -2.85 -5.13 -25.59
C GLU A 404 -1.35 -4.84 -25.73
N LEU A 405 -0.64 -4.61 -24.62
CA LEU A 405 0.81 -4.44 -24.62
C LEU A 405 1.54 -5.70 -25.12
N ILE A 406 1.15 -6.88 -24.64
CA ILE A 406 1.69 -8.17 -25.12
C ILE A 406 1.47 -8.31 -26.62
N ASN A 407 0.24 -8.07 -27.09
CA ASN A 407 -0.11 -8.21 -28.50
C ASN A 407 0.61 -7.21 -29.40
N TYR A 408 0.93 -6.02 -28.88
CA TYR A 408 1.60 -4.97 -29.63
C TYR A 408 3.13 -5.14 -29.68
N MET A 409 3.75 -5.57 -28.57
CA MET A 409 5.21 -5.64 -28.42
C MET A 409 5.77 -7.06 -28.49
N GLY A 410 4.92 -8.07 -28.31
CA GLY A 410 5.30 -9.47 -28.34
C GLY A 410 5.62 -9.97 -29.74
N VAL A 411 6.25 -11.14 -29.81
CA VAL A 411 6.49 -11.83 -31.07
C VAL A 411 5.20 -12.54 -31.47
N HIS A 412 4.60 -12.18 -32.61
CA HIS A 412 3.33 -12.77 -33.05
C HIS A 412 3.44 -14.29 -33.29
N ILE A 413 2.40 -15.00 -32.85
CA ILE A 413 2.22 -16.45 -32.96
C ILE A 413 1.81 -16.83 -34.38
#